data_AF-X1UKQ3-F1
#
_entry.id   AF-X1UKQ3-F1
#
_cell.length_a   1.000
_cell.length_b   1.000
_cell.length_c   1.000
_cell.angle_alpha   90.00
_cell.angle_beta   90.00
_cell.angle_gamma   90.00
#
_symmetry.space_group_name_H-M   'P 1'
#
loop_
_entity.id
_entity.type
_entity.pdbx_description
1 polymer ?
#
loop_
_entity_poly.entity_id
_entity_poly.type
_entity_poly.pdbx_seq_one_letter_code
_entity_poly.pdbx_strand_id
1 'polypeptide(L)'
;MAMLGAIVAIERETKAAPQDIQRLATLLAELTGRALVVGRMQCERAKGVMDVVPADSELEAVAAAMQLAGDDHALVAAADLAHPSQELMRYLLHIRAGHEAVVPLRPDGSWQPLCALYHGRCAPRAQSLIA
;
A
#
# COMPACT_ATOMS: atom_id res chain seq x y z
N MET A 1 -12.08 9.30 -10.23
CA MET A 1 -10.88 9.60 -9.42
C MET A 1 -9.81 8.60 -9.76
N ALA A 2 -8.53 8.97 -9.67
CA ALA A 2 -7.43 8.00 -9.77
C ALA A 2 -7.41 7.11 -8.51
N MET A 3 -7.24 5.80 -8.71
CA MET A 3 -7.13 4.81 -7.65
C MET A 3 -5.87 5.08 -6.80
N LEU A 4 -5.86 4.62 -5.55
CA LEU A 4 -4.73 4.84 -4.65
C LEU A 4 -3.72 3.69 -4.70
N GLY A 5 -2.44 4.04 -4.86
CA GLY A 5 -1.32 3.18 -4.46
C GLY A 5 -0.74 3.65 -3.12
N ALA A 6 -0.58 2.76 -2.15
CA ALA A 6 -0.04 3.08 -0.83
C ALA A 6 1.20 2.21 -0.54
N ILE A 7 2.30 2.89 -0.20
CA ILE A 7 3.51 2.23 0.28
C ILE A 7 3.52 2.27 1.81
N VAL A 8 3.56 1.11 2.46
CA VAL A 8 3.62 1.01 3.92
C VAL A 8 5.08 0.99 4.38
N ALA A 9 5.46 1.96 5.22
CA ALA A 9 6.83 2.17 5.70
C ALA A 9 6.85 2.53 7.21
N ILE A 10 6.71 1.53 8.08
CA ILE A 10 6.56 1.70 9.54
C ILE A 10 7.88 1.70 10.30
N GLU A 11 8.91 1.00 9.80
CA GLU A 11 10.21 0.93 10.47
C GLU A 11 10.91 2.30 10.46
N ARG A 12 11.51 2.66 11.60
CA ARG A 12 12.40 3.84 11.70
C ARG A 12 13.63 3.71 10.79
N GLU A 13 14.06 2.47 10.55
CA GLU A 13 15.16 2.08 9.67
C GLU A 13 14.66 1.00 8.71
N THR A 14 13.90 1.38 7.69
CA THR A 14 13.58 0.42 6.63
C THR A 14 14.90 -0.07 6.01
N LYS A 15 15.11 -1.38 5.90
CA LYS A 15 16.23 -1.91 5.09
C LYS A 15 16.12 -1.54 3.60
N ALA A 16 14.94 -1.09 3.17
CA ALA A 16 14.69 -0.61 1.82
C ALA A 16 15.53 0.64 1.53
N ALA A 17 16.31 0.61 0.45
CA ALA A 17 17.02 1.79 0.01
C ALA A 17 16.00 2.82 -0.54
N PRO A 18 16.24 4.14 -0.41
CA PRO A 18 15.34 5.17 -0.93
C PRO A 18 14.95 4.99 -2.41
N GLN A 19 15.88 4.46 -3.21
CA GLN A 19 15.66 4.12 -4.62
C GLN A 19 14.59 3.03 -4.84
N ASP A 20 14.44 2.10 -3.90
CA ASP A 20 13.46 1.01 -4.02
C ASP A 20 12.06 1.50 -3.70
N ILE A 21 11.93 2.39 -2.70
CA ILE A 21 10.67 3.12 -2.44
C ILE A 21 10.28 3.96 -3.67
N GLN A 22 11.23 4.68 -4.28
CA GLN A 22 10.93 5.49 -5.47
C GLN A 22 10.47 4.64 -6.66
N ARG A 23 11.10 3.47 -6.88
CA ARG A 23 10.68 2.52 -7.92
C ARG A 23 9.30 1.98 -7.65
N LEU A 24 9.03 1.58 -6.41
CA LEU A 24 7.72 1.10 -6.00
C LEU A 24 6.64 2.19 -6.14
N ALA A 25 6.96 3.44 -5.79
CA ALA A 25 6.07 4.58 -5.97
C ALA A 25 5.73 4.82 -7.43
N THR A 26 6.73 4.75 -8.31
CA THR A 26 6.56 4.90 -9.76
C THR A 26 5.66 3.79 -10.30
N LEU A 27 5.97 2.54 -9.94
CA LEU A 27 5.17 1.38 -10.32
C LEU A 27 3.70 1.50 -9.87
N LEU A 28 3.47 1.87 -8.61
CA LEU A 28 2.12 2.03 -8.08
C LEU A 28 1.40 3.19 -8.79
N ALA A 29 2.05 4.34 -8.95
CA ALA A 29 1.47 5.49 -9.64
C ALA A 29 1.09 5.18 -11.10
N GLU A 30 1.88 4.39 -11.81
CA GLU A 30 1.54 3.91 -13.16
C GLU A 30 0.30 3.01 -13.17
N LEU A 31 0.13 2.17 -12.14
CA LEU A 31 -0.96 1.21 -12.06
C LEU A 31 -2.27 1.81 -11.52
N THR A 32 -2.19 2.79 -10.63
CA THR A 32 -3.35 3.33 -9.91
C THR A 32 -3.65 4.79 -10.26
N GLY A 33 -2.68 5.52 -10.83
CA GLY A 33 -2.76 6.93 -11.17
C GLY A 33 -2.24 7.87 -10.07
N ARG A 34 -2.00 7.37 -8.85
CA ARG A 34 -1.29 8.12 -7.78
C ARG A 34 -0.70 7.19 -6.72
N ALA A 35 0.42 7.58 -6.13
CA ALA A 35 1.06 6.86 -5.03
C ALA A 35 1.43 7.76 -3.86
N LEU A 36 1.32 7.24 -2.64
CA LEU A 36 1.76 7.92 -1.40
C LEU A 36 2.47 6.95 -0.46
N VAL A 37 3.24 7.49 0.48
CA VAL A 37 3.85 6.72 1.57
C VAL A 37 2.96 6.84 2.81
N VAL A 38 2.74 5.75 3.51
CA VAL A 38 2.08 5.74 4.82
C VAL A 38 3.03 5.14 5.86
N GLY A 39 3.35 5.92 6.89
CA GLY A 39 4.19 5.48 8.00
C GLY A 39 5.10 6.57 8.55
N ARG A 40 6.16 6.17 9.27
CA ARG A 40 7.07 7.07 10.00
C ARG A 40 8.34 7.42 9.23
N MET A 41 8.50 6.92 8.02
CA MET A 41 9.70 7.15 7.24
C MET A 41 9.85 8.64 6.91
N GLN A 42 10.92 9.25 7.42
CA GLN A 42 11.40 10.52 6.94
C GLN A 42 12.05 10.28 5.58
N CYS A 43 11.25 10.16 4.54
CA CYS A 43 11.77 10.48 3.21
C CYS A 43 12.16 11.94 3.29
N GLU A 44 13.46 12.25 3.43
CA GLU A 44 13.95 13.54 2.98
C GLU A 44 13.37 13.71 1.59
N ARG A 45 12.38 14.61 1.46
CA ARG A 45 11.58 14.87 0.26
C ARG A 45 12.39 14.46 -0.95
N ALA A 46 12.19 13.22 -1.41
CA ALA A 46 12.90 12.71 -2.57
C ALA A 46 12.44 13.67 -3.66
N LYS A 47 13.36 14.54 -4.09
CA LYS A 47 13.06 15.73 -4.89
C LYS A 47 12.10 15.36 -6.01
N GLY A 48 10.80 15.66 -5.85
CA GLY A 48 9.84 15.32 -6.88
C GLY A 48 8.43 15.03 -6.40
N VAL A 49 8.17 13.85 -5.87
CA VAL A 49 6.78 13.34 -5.85
C VAL A 49 6.65 12.29 -4.76
N MET A 50 6.05 12.63 -3.61
CA MET A 50 5.27 11.71 -2.78
C MET A 50 4.71 12.43 -1.56
N ASP A 51 3.40 12.32 -1.37
CA ASP A 51 2.76 12.68 -0.10
C ASP A 51 3.07 11.60 0.95
N VAL A 52 3.29 12.03 2.19
CA VAL A 52 3.53 11.14 3.33
C VAL A 52 2.41 11.30 4.34
N VAL A 53 1.78 10.19 4.69
CA VAL A 53 0.73 10.09 5.71
C VAL A 53 1.34 9.40 6.93
N PRO A 54 1.32 10.02 8.12
CA PRO A 54 1.86 9.38 9.31
C PRO A 54 1.01 8.17 9.74
N ALA A 55 1.67 7.10 10.19
CA ALA A 55 1.06 5.94 10.83
C ALA A 55 2.07 5.24 11.74
N ASP A 56 1.62 4.70 12.86
CA ASP A 56 2.48 4.12 13.90
C ASP A 56 2.58 2.59 13.83
N SER A 57 1.70 1.95 13.07
CA SER A 57 1.66 0.51 12.83
C SER A 57 1.24 0.18 11.38
N GLU A 58 1.51 -1.05 10.94
CA GLU A 58 1.13 -1.49 9.59
C GLU A 58 -0.39 -1.48 9.39
N LEU A 59 -1.13 -1.85 10.44
CA LEU A 59 -2.59 -1.83 10.43
C LEU A 59 -3.12 -0.39 10.34
N GLU A 60 -2.54 0.56 11.08
CA GLU A 60 -2.87 1.98 10.91
C GLU A 60 -2.57 2.47 9.50
N ALA A 61 -1.45 2.06 8.92
CA ALA A 61 -1.09 2.47 7.56
C ALA A 61 -2.08 1.93 6.51
N VAL A 62 -2.47 0.66 6.66
CA VAL A 62 -3.48 0.03 5.81
C VAL A 62 -4.85 0.69 6.01
N ALA A 63 -5.24 0.98 7.25
CA ALA A 63 -6.49 1.68 7.54
C ALA A 63 -6.51 3.09 6.93
N ALA A 64 -5.43 3.84 7.04
CA ALA A 64 -5.29 5.16 6.42
C ALA A 64 -5.35 5.06 4.88
N ALA A 65 -4.72 4.05 4.28
CA ALA A 65 -4.83 3.81 2.84
C ALA A 65 -6.28 3.52 2.41
N MET A 66 -7.02 2.70 3.17
CA MET A 66 -8.45 2.46 2.93
C MET A 66 -9.27 3.76 3.02
N GLN A 67 -9.04 4.57 4.07
CA GLN A 67 -9.75 5.86 4.24
C GLN A 67 -9.52 6.78 3.04
N LEU A 68 -8.27 6.87 2.56
CA LEU A 68 -7.89 7.70 1.43
C LEU A 68 -8.36 7.16 0.07
N ALA A 69 -8.74 5.87 0.00
CA ALA A 69 -9.33 5.26 -1.20
C ALA A 69 -10.84 5.54 -1.32
N GLY A 70 -11.54 5.76 -0.21
CA GLY A 70 -12.97 6.10 -0.21
C GLY A 70 -13.83 4.98 -0.83
N ASP A 71 -14.53 5.32 -1.91
CA ASP A 71 -15.43 4.38 -2.61
C ASP A 71 -14.71 3.41 -3.58
N ASP A 72 -13.38 3.42 -3.60
CA ASP A 72 -12.54 2.53 -4.42
C ASP A 72 -11.57 1.70 -3.56
N HIS A 73 -10.70 0.92 -4.20
CA HIS A 73 -9.63 0.17 -3.55
C HIS A 73 -8.32 0.97 -3.42
N ALA A 74 -7.56 0.67 -2.37
CA ALA A 74 -6.14 0.98 -2.27
C ALA A 74 -5.31 -0.26 -2.61
N LEU A 75 -4.33 -0.11 -3.52
CA LEU A 75 -3.27 -1.10 -3.72
C LEU A 75 -2.16 -0.83 -2.72
N VAL A 76 -1.99 -1.74 -1.77
CA VAL A 76 -1.03 -1.65 -0.66
C VAL A 76 0.19 -2.50 -0.98
N ALA A 77 1.38 -1.92 -0.82
CA ALA A 77 2.66 -2.61 -0.88
C ALA A 77 3.57 -2.18 0.28
N ALA A 78 4.23 -3.11 0.98
CA ALA A 78 5.27 -2.75 1.93
C ALA A 78 6.53 -2.23 1.22
N ALA A 79 7.23 -1.29 1.85
CA ALA A 79 8.46 -0.70 1.31
C ALA A 79 9.62 -1.70 1.19
N ASP A 80 9.62 -2.76 2.01
CA ASP A 80 10.64 -3.81 2.03
C ASP A 80 10.37 -4.97 1.05
N LEU A 81 9.25 -4.92 0.31
CA LEU A 81 9.01 -5.84 -0.79
C LEU A 81 9.97 -5.52 -1.93
N ALA A 82 11.07 -6.28 -2.00
CA ALA A 82 12.00 -6.23 -3.10
C ALA A 82 11.27 -6.61 -4.41
N HIS A 83 11.03 -5.60 -5.26
CA HIS A 83 10.52 -5.74 -6.63
C HIS A 83 9.23 -6.59 -6.76
N PRO A 84 8.08 -6.09 -6.26
CA PRO A 84 6.82 -6.80 -6.48
C PRO A 84 6.55 -6.95 -7.99
N SER A 85 6.13 -8.15 -8.39
CA SER A 85 5.80 -8.43 -9.79
C SER A 85 4.68 -7.49 -10.27
N GLN A 86 4.96 -6.73 -11.33
CA GLN A 86 3.96 -5.87 -11.96
C GLN A 86 2.79 -6.70 -12.50
N GLU A 87 3.05 -7.94 -12.94
CA GLU A 87 1.99 -8.86 -13.39
C GLU A 87 1.08 -9.27 -12.24
N LEU A 88 1.64 -9.57 -11.06
CA LEU A 88 0.86 -9.87 -9.86
C LEU A 88 -0.02 -8.66 -9.49
N MET A 89 0.55 -7.45 -9.45
CA MET A 89 -0.21 -6.25 -9.11
C MET A 89 -1.33 -5.96 -10.11
N ARG A 90 -1.07 -6.12 -11.42
CA ARG A 90 -2.12 -6.03 -12.46
C ARG A 90 -3.19 -7.10 -12.27
N TYR A 91 -2.80 -8.32 -11.90
CA TYR A 91 -3.75 -9.39 -11.65
C TYR A 91 -4.64 -9.10 -10.45
N LEU A 92 -4.07 -8.60 -9.35
CA LEU A 92 -4.86 -8.12 -8.20
C LEU A 92 -5.89 -7.09 -8.63
N LEU A 93 -5.46 -6.07 -9.41
CA LEU A 93 -6.37 -5.05 -9.93
C LEU A 93 -7.47 -5.67 -10.78
N HIS A 94 -7.16 -6.62 -11.64
CA HIS A 94 -8.12 -7.28 -12.51
C HIS A 94 -9.22 -8.01 -11.72
N ILE A 95 -8.87 -8.73 -10.64
CA ILE A 95 -9.83 -9.55 -9.87
C ILE A 95 -10.56 -8.80 -8.75
N ARG A 96 -10.25 -7.51 -8.53
CA ARG A 96 -10.80 -6.72 -7.41
C ARG A 96 -12.31 -6.53 -7.43
N ALA A 97 -12.93 -6.61 -8.61
CA ALA A 97 -14.35 -6.36 -8.76
C ALA A 97 -15.17 -7.35 -7.91
N GLY A 98 -16.11 -6.83 -7.13
CA GLY A 98 -16.95 -7.63 -6.23
C GLY A 98 -16.30 -8.06 -4.91
N HIS A 99 -15.03 -7.71 -4.66
CA HIS A 99 -14.32 -8.09 -3.43
C HIS A 99 -13.99 -6.86 -2.58
N GLU A 100 -14.10 -6.99 -1.26
CA GLU A 100 -13.70 -5.94 -0.33
C GLU A 100 -12.18 -5.94 -0.08
N ALA A 101 -11.56 -7.11 -0.18
CA ALA A 101 -10.12 -7.27 -0.12
C ALA A 101 -9.66 -8.39 -1.06
N VAL A 102 -8.47 -8.24 -1.62
CA VAL A 102 -7.79 -9.29 -2.40
C VAL A 102 -6.38 -9.41 -1.86
N VAL A 103 -6.08 -10.55 -1.23
CA VAL A 103 -4.80 -10.79 -0.55
C VAL A 103 -4.17 -12.04 -1.16
N PRO A 104 -2.92 -11.98 -1.65
CA PRO A 104 -2.21 -13.17 -2.11
C PRO A 104 -1.95 -14.16 -0.98
N LEU A 105 -2.10 -15.44 -1.31
CA LEU A 105 -1.59 -16.54 -0.50
C LEU A 105 -0.18 -16.91 -0.99
N ARG A 106 0.78 -16.99 -0.08
CA ARG A 106 2.15 -17.42 -0.36
C ARG A 106 2.20 -18.95 -0.50
N PRO A 107 3.23 -19.52 -1.15
CA PRO A 107 3.39 -20.97 -1.28
C PRO A 107 3.45 -21.73 0.05
N ASP A 108 3.85 -21.06 1.13
CA ASP A 108 3.90 -21.61 2.49
C ASP A 108 2.53 -21.58 3.21
N GLY A 109 1.47 -21.11 2.55
CA GLY A 109 0.12 -21.00 3.11
C GLY A 109 -0.11 -19.74 3.96
N SER A 110 0.87 -18.84 4.07
CA SER A 110 0.69 -17.55 4.76
C SER A 110 0.12 -16.49 3.83
N TRP A 111 -0.65 -15.54 4.38
CA TRP A 111 -1.19 -14.41 3.63
C TRP A 111 -0.17 -13.27 3.51
N GLN A 112 -0.20 -12.54 2.40
CA GLN A 112 0.61 -11.32 2.20
C GLN A 112 -0.26 -10.05 2.29
N PRO A 113 -0.62 -9.58 3.50
CA PRO A 113 -1.54 -8.44 3.67
C PRO A 113 -0.94 -7.11 3.19
N LEU A 114 0.38 -7.00 3.08
CA LEU A 114 1.08 -5.82 2.59
C LEU A 114 1.50 -5.95 1.11
N CYS A 115 0.83 -6.79 0.34
CA CYS A 115 0.87 -6.80 -1.13
C CYS A 115 -0.55 -7.13 -1.61
N ALA A 116 -1.49 -6.22 -1.38
CA ALA A 116 -2.91 -6.55 -1.41
C ALA A 116 -3.77 -5.36 -1.85
N LEU A 117 -5.03 -5.64 -2.14
CA LEU A 117 -6.06 -4.63 -2.35
C LEU A 117 -7.03 -4.61 -1.19
N TYR A 118 -7.42 -3.39 -0.78
CA TYR A 118 -8.46 -3.18 0.22
C TYR A 118 -9.39 -2.06 -0.22
N HIS A 119 -10.69 -2.31 -0.20
CA HIS A 119 -11.70 -1.29 -0.47
C HIS A 119 -11.79 -0.33 0.72
N GLY A 120 -11.98 0.97 0.45
CA GLY A 120 -12.17 1.95 1.51
C GLY A 120 -13.35 1.71 2.46
N ARG A 121 -14.37 0.93 2.07
CA ARG A 121 -15.46 0.50 2.97
C ARG A 121 -14.98 -0.34 4.15
N CYS A 122 -13.80 -0.96 4.03
CA CYS A 122 -13.19 -1.72 5.13
C CYS A 122 -12.55 -0.81 6.19
N ALA A 123 -12.34 0.49 5.89
CA ALA A 123 -11.67 1.42 6.78
C ALA A 123 -12.27 1.46 8.20
N PRO A 124 -13.61 1.56 8.41
CA PRO A 124 -14.17 1.58 9.76
C PRO A 124 -13.87 0.29 10.55
N ARG A 125 -13.84 -0.85 9.86
CA ARG A 125 -13.52 -2.14 10.47
C ARG A 125 -12.05 -2.21 10.85
N ALA A 126 -11.15 -1.84 9.94
CA ALA A 126 -9.72 -1.77 10.23
C ALA A 126 -9.43 -0.81 11.39
N GLN A 127 -10.11 0.35 11.43
CA GLN A 127 -9.97 1.32 12.51
C GLN A 127 -10.38 0.76 13.87
N SER A 128 -11.44 -0.07 13.91
CA SER A 128 -11.90 -0.71 15.15
C SER A 128 -10.93 -1.74 15.74
N LEU A 129 -9.91 -2.15 14.98
CA LEU A 129 -8.89 -3.12 15.39
C LEU A 129 -7.60 -2.45 15.89
N ILE A 130 -7.50 -1.12 15.79
CA ILE A 130 -6.37 -0.32 16.27
C ILE A 130 -6.64 0.05 17.72
N ALA A 131 -5.67 -0.22 18.61
CA ALA A 131 -5.77 -0.09 20.07
C ALA A 131 -5.49 1.33 20.57
#